data_AF-A0A2C1ZBM2-F1
#
_entry.id   AF-A0A2C1ZBM2-F1
#
_cell.length_a   1.000
_cell.length_b   1.000
_cell.length_c   1.000
_cell.angle_alpha   90.00
_cell.angle_beta   90.00
_cell.angle_gamma   90.00
#
_symmetry.space_group_name_H-M   'P 1'
#
loop_
_entity.id
_entity.type
_entity.pdbx_description
1 polymer ?
#
loop_
_entity_poly.entity_id
_entity_poly.type
_entity_poly.pdbx_seq_one_letter_code
_entity_poly.pdbx_strand_id
1 'polypeptide(L)'
;MPLQSLEKLKILAVQSSERNPLFPDVPTVEEEGFKGLTVKWWTGISFAAGTLDEIVKKWDQAVAKMEKDEKFMKELEKIKLDPSYLNSKDFTKAVKEETERYTELAEKTRIRK
;
A
#
# COMPACT_ATOMS: atom_id res chain seq x y z
N MET A 1 -10.40 15.73 -6.05
CA MET A 1 -11.65 15.99 -5.32
C MET A 1 -11.29 16.53 -3.94
N PRO A 2 -11.53 17.82 -3.63
CA PRO A 2 -11.32 18.29 -2.27
C PRO A 2 -12.40 17.64 -1.39
N LEU A 3 -12.00 17.06 -0.24
CA LEU A 3 -12.93 16.61 0.81
C LEU A 3 -13.64 17.85 1.38
N GLN A 4 -14.62 18.36 0.66
CA GLN A 4 -15.44 19.49 1.07
C GLN A 4 -16.45 18.97 2.11
N SER A 5 -16.31 19.47 3.34
CA SER A 5 -17.17 19.27 4.52
C SER A 5 -16.98 17.99 5.35
N LEU A 6 -15.96 17.97 6.20
CA LEU A 6 -15.92 17.13 7.41
C LEU A 6 -16.88 17.64 8.52
N GLU A 7 -17.77 18.61 8.27
CA GLU A 7 -18.71 19.09 9.30
C GLU A 7 -19.59 17.97 9.90
N LYS A 8 -19.68 16.81 9.23
CA LYS A 8 -20.40 15.63 9.72
C LYS A 8 -19.49 14.41 9.99
N LEU A 9 -18.17 14.54 9.84
CA LEU A 9 -17.23 13.43 9.93
C LEU A 9 -16.03 13.81 10.81
N LYS A 10 -15.79 13.03 11.86
CA LYS A 10 -14.62 13.18 12.71
C LYS A 10 -13.63 12.07 12.38
N ILE A 11 -12.46 12.43 11.84
CA ILE A 11 -11.35 11.48 11.66
C ILE A 11 -10.71 11.23 13.03
N LEU A 12 -10.62 9.97 13.45
CA LEU A 12 -10.11 9.60 14.78
C LEU A 12 -8.60 9.36 14.78
N ALA A 13 -8.11 8.62 13.79
CA ALA A 13 -6.69 8.33 13.62
C ALA A 13 -6.38 7.98 12.16
N VAL A 14 -5.13 8.15 11.75
CA VAL A 14 -4.60 7.65 10.47
C VAL A 14 -3.87 6.31 10.67
N GLN A 15 -4.07 5.35 9.76
CA GLN A 15 -3.45 4.01 9.81
C GLN A 15 -2.05 3.96 9.17
N SER A 16 -1.28 5.03 9.31
CA SER A 16 0.09 5.17 8.82
C SER A 16 1.07 5.25 10.00
N SER A 17 2.36 4.99 9.74
CA SER A 17 3.42 5.15 10.73
C SER A 17 3.68 6.62 11.09
N GLU A 18 3.38 7.53 10.16
CA GLU A 18 3.58 8.97 10.31
C GLU A 18 2.26 9.72 10.08
N ARG A 19 2.15 10.92 10.65
CA ARG A 19 0.96 11.77 10.45
C ARG A 19 0.84 12.20 8.99
N ASN A 20 -0.39 12.26 8.49
CA ASN A 20 -0.64 12.69 7.12
C ASN A 20 -0.54 14.23 7.04
N PRO A 21 0.28 14.81 6.13
CA PRO A 21 0.38 16.26 5.97
C PRO A 21 -0.93 16.97 5.63
N LEU A 22 -1.91 16.24 5.07
CA LEU A 22 -3.25 16.77 4.79
C LEU A 22 -4.13 16.86 6.05
N PHE A 23 -3.77 16.16 7.12
CA PHE A 23 -4.48 16.07 8.39
C PHE A 23 -3.48 16.11 9.57
N PRO A 24 -2.71 17.20 9.74
CA PRO A 24 -1.61 17.25 10.71
C PRO A 24 -2.08 17.10 12.17
N ASP A 25 -3.32 17.49 12.47
CA ASP A 25 -3.90 17.41 13.81
C ASP A 25 -4.46 16.01 14.15
N VAL A 26 -4.58 15.11 13.17
CA VAL A 26 -5.09 13.76 13.38
C VAL A 26 -3.93 12.84 13.79
N PRO A 27 -4.02 12.15 14.94
CA PRO A 27 -2.96 11.25 15.40
C PRO A 27 -2.87 9.99 14.53
N THR A 28 -1.73 9.30 14.58
CA THR A 28 -1.62 7.94 14.06
C THR A 28 -2.25 6.94 15.02
N VAL A 29 -2.61 5.76 14.50
CA VAL A 29 -3.05 4.64 15.35
C VAL A 29 -1.98 4.22 16.36
N GLU A 30 -0.70 4.43 16.07
CA GLU A 30 0.40 4.12 16.98
C GLU A 30 0.51 5.13 18.13
N GLU A 31 0.30 6.42 17.87
CA GLU A 31 0.23 7.48 18.90
C GLU A 31 -0.93 7.22 19.88
N GLU A 32 -2.02 6.63 19.39
CA GLU A 32 -3.18 6.21 20.18
C GLU A 32 -2.98 4.84 20.90
N GLY A 33 -1.80 4.24 20.79
CA GLY A 33 -1.43 3.01 21.49
C GLY A 33 -1.77 1.70 20.76
N PHE A 34 -2.34 1.76 19.55
CA PHE A 34 -2.67 0.58 18.73
C PHE A 34 -1.48 0.15 17.87
N LYS A 35 -0.48 -0.45 18.52
CA LYS A 35 0.72 -0.95 17.84
C LYS A 35 0.38 -2.03 16.81
N GLY A 36 0.97 -1.92 15.62
CA GLY A 36 0.79 -2.91 14.56
C GLY A 36 -0.56 -2.84 13.84
N LEU A 37 -1.35 -1.78 14.07
CA LEU A 37 -2.57 -1.47 13.30
C LEU A 37 -2.29 -0.58 12.07
N THR A 38 -1.02 -0.52 11.63
CA THR A 38 -0.66 0.16 10.39
C THR A 38 -1.02 -0.72 9.19
N VAL A 39 -1.64 -0.09 8.19
CA VAL A 39 -2.10 -0.73 6.95
C VAL A 39 -1.52 0.04 5.78
N LYS A 40 -0.69 -0.63 4.99
CA LYS A 40 -0.16 -0.07 3.75
C LYS A 40 -0.99 -0.60 2.59
N TRP A 41 -1.69 0.29 1.90
CA TRP A 41 -2.34 -0.06 0.65
C TRP A 41 -1.30 -0.16 -0.46
N TRP A 42 -1.34 -1.24 -1.25
CA TRP A 42 -0.47 -1.42 -2.41
C TRP A 42 -1.24 -1.98 -3.60
N THR A 43 -0.66 -1.79 -4.78
CA THR A 43 -1.14 -2.37 -6.04
C THR A 43 0.05 -2.97 -6.78
N GLY A 44 -0.14 -4.10 -7.44
CA GLY A 44 0.91 -4.73 -8.24
C GLY A 44 0.36 -5.66 -9.30
N ILE A 45 1.28 -6.34 -10.00
CA ILE A 45 1.00 -7.26 -11.10
C ILE A 45 1.39 -8.67 -10.66
N SER A 46 0.53 -9.64 -10.96
CA SER A 46 0.80 -11.06 -10.68
C SER A 46 0.56 -11.90 -11.94
N PHE A 47 1.29 -13.00 -12.03
CA PHE A 47 1.20 -13.96 -13.13
C PHE A 47 0.82 -15.33 -12.60
N ALA A 48 0.30 -16.19 -13.48
CA ALA A 48 0.02 -17.57 -13.12
C ALA A 48 1.30 -18.31 -12.71
N ALA A 49 1.17 -19.28 -11.80
CA ALA A 49 2.27 -20.14 -11.42
C ALA A 49 2.83 -20.86 -12.66
N GLY A 50 4.17 -20.92 -12.77
CA GLY A 50 4.86 -21.51 -13.91
C GLY A 50 5.00 -20.61 -15.15
N THR A 51 4.57 -19.34 -15.08
CA THR A 51 4.91 -18.36 -16.12
C THR A 51 6.42 -18.29 -16.30
N LEU A 52 6.90 -18.31 -17.55
CA LEU A 52 8.33 -18.27 -17.86
C LEU A 52 9.00 -17.00 -17.31
N ASP A 53 10.19 -17.17 -16.72
CA ASP A 53 10.97 -16.07 -16.13
C ASP A 53 11.23 -14.92 -17.10
N GLU A 54 11.38 -15.22 -18.39
CA GLU A 54 11.58 -14.19 -19.42
C GLU A 54 10.37 -13.25 -19.57
N ILE A 55 9.15 -13.76 -19.37
CA ILE A 55 7.92 -12.95 -19.43
C ILE A 55 7.87 -12.05 -18.19
N VAL A 56 8.13 -12.64 -17.00
CA VAL A 56 8.17 -11.89 -15.74
C VAL A 56 9.22 -10.79 -15.80
N LYS A 57 10.43 -11.10 -16.30
CA LYS A 57 11.53 -10.14 -16.45
C LYS A 57 11.19 -9.00 -17.40
N LYS A 58 10.50 -9.27 -18.51
CA LYS A 58 10.04 -8.22 -19.44
C LYS A 58 9.09 -7.24 -18.75
N TRP A 59 8.16 -7.75 -17.94
CA TRP A 59 7.23 -6.92 -17.17
C TRP A 59 7.93 -6.14 -16.06
N ASP A 60 8.81 -6.78 -15.29
CA ASP A 60 9.60 -6.12 -14.25
C ASP A 60 10.38 -4.93 -14.82
N GLN A 61 11.04 -5.12 -15.96
CA GLN A 61 11.75 -4.05 -16.67
C GLN A 61 10.82 -2.94 -17.19
N ALA A 62 9.60 -3.28 -17.66
CA ALA A 62 8.64 -2.31 -18.12
C ALA A 62 8.13 -1.44 -16.97
N VAL A 63 7.80 -2.04 -15.82
CA VAL A 63 7.36 -1.32 -14.62
C VAL A 63 8.48 -0.46 -14.06
N ALA A 64 9.72 -0.96 -14.03
CA ALA A 64 10.89 -0.18 -13.62
C ALA A 64 11.14 1.05 -14.52
N LYS A 65 10.74 0.99 -15.80
CA LYS A 65 10.77 2.16 -16.70
C LYS A 65 9.63 3.12 -16.42
N MET A 66 8.43 2.63 -16.13
CA MET A 66 7.27 3.46 -15.81
C MET A 66 7.48 4.28 -14.53
N GLU A 67 8.13 3.72 -13.52
CA GLU A 67 8.48 4.45 -12.29
C GLU A 67 9.37 5.68 -12.56
N LYS A 68 10.14 5.66 -13.65
CA LYS A 68 10.99 6.77 -14.07
C LYS A 68 10.33 7.69 -15.09
N ASP A 69 9.10 7.41 -15.48
CA ASP A 69 8.34 8.22 -16.44
C ASP A 69 7.68 9.39 -15.71
N GLU A 70 8.13 10.62 -15.99
CA GLU A 70 7.61 11.82 -15.32
C GLU A 70 6.11 12.03 -15.52
N LYS A 71 5.56 11.64 -16.67
CA LYS A 71 4.14 11.81 -16.95
C LYS A 71 3.33 10.85 -16.07
N PHE A 72 3.77 9.61 -15.92
CA PHE A 72 3.17 8.65 -15.01
C PHE A 72 3.22 9.12 -13.57
N MET A 73 4.38 9.60 -13.10
CA MET A 73 4.54 10.12 -11.73
C MET A 73 3.63 11.32 -11.46
N LYS A 74 3.50 12.25 -12.41
CA LYS A 74 2.56 13.38 -12.31
C LYS A 74 1.09 12.94 -12.21
N GLU A 75 0.70 11.85 -12.89
CA GLU A 75 -0.66 11.32 -12.74
C GLU A 75 -0.88 10.66 -11.37
N LEU A 76 0.14 9.99 -10.81
CA LEU A 76 0.08 9.43 -9.45
C LEU A 76 -0.04 10.53 -8.38
N GLU A 77 0.70 11.62 -8.53
CA GLU A 77 0.61 12.78 -7.64
C GLU A 77 -0.81 13.39 -7.61
N LYS A 78 -1.50 13.46 -8.76
CA LYS A 78 -2.88 13.97 -8.84
C LYS A 78 -3.86 13.16 -8.01
N ILE A 79 -3.65 11.85 -7.91
CA ILE A 79 -4.46 10.95 -7.08
C ILE A 79 -3.90 10.78 -5.67
N LYS A 80 -2.85 11.54 -5.32
CA LYS A 80 -2.18 11.51 -4.00
C LYS A 80 -1.68 10.13 -3.60
N LEU A 81 -1.25 9.35 -4.60
CA LEU A 81 -0.63 8.06 -4.36
C LEU A 81 0.88 8.28 -4.24
N ASP A 82 1.46 7.84 -3.13
CA ASP A 82 2.91 7.86 -2.95
C ASP A 82 3.52 6.62 -3.64
N PRO A 83 4.29 6.82 -4.73
CA PRO A 83 4.87 5.71 -5.49
C PRO A 83 6.00 5.04 -4.71
N SER A 84 5.78 3.80 -4.30
CA SER A 84 6.78 2.93 -3.68
C SER A 84 6.98 1.70 -4.55
N TYR A 85 7.90 1.79 -5.51
CA TYR A 85 8.21 0.68 -6.42
C TYR A 85 9.03 -0.41 -5.72
N LEU A 86 8.64 -1.65 -5.99
CA LEU A 86 9.41 -2.85 -5.65
C LEU A 86 9.60 -3.66 -6.93
N ASN A 87 10.81 -4.19 -7.13
CA ASN A 87 11.04 -5.17 -8.20
C ASN A 87 10.26 -6.47 -7.92
N SER A 88 10.16 -7.33 -8.93
CA SER A 88 9.41 -8.59 -8.84
C SER A 88 9.78 -9.46 -7.63
N LYS A 89 11.06 -9.52 -7.24
CA LYS A 89 11.52 -10.36 -6.12
C LYS A 89 11.08 -9.77 -4.79
N ASP A 90 11.35 -8.48 -4.59
CA ASP A 90 11.03 -7.79 -3.34
C ASP A 90 9.51 -7.65 -3.15
N PHE A 91 8.78 -7.43 -4.25
CA PHE A 91 7.32 -7.43 -4.23
C PHE A 91 6.74 -8.79 -3.86
N THR A 92 7.26 -9.88 -4.44
CA THR A 92 6.84 -11.25 -4.07
C THR A 92 7.09 -11.54 -2.59
N LYS A 93 8.23 -11.08 -2.06
CA LYS A 93 8.54 -11.19 -0.62
C LYS A 93 7.54 -10.40 0.23
N ALA A 94 7.27 -9.15 -0.10
CA ALA A 94 6.33 -8.30 0.64
C ALA A 94 4.91 -8.89 0.67
N VAL A 95 4.40 -9.37 -0.48
CA VAL A 95 3.08 -10.01 -0.56
C VAL A 95 3.02 -11.28 0.30
N LYS A 96 4.10 -12.07 0.33
CA LYS A 96 4.19 -13.26 1.17
C LYS A 96 4.14 -12.91 2.66
N GLU A 97 4.97 -11.97 3.10
CA GLU A 97 5.02 -11.51 4.50
C GLU A 97 3.68 -10.95 4.96
N GLU A 98 3.00 -10.19 4.10
CA GLU A 98 1.70 -9.62 4.43
C GLU A 98 0.59 -10.68 4.44
N THR A 99 0.62 -11.64 3.51
CA THR A 99 -0.30 -12.78 3.51
C THR A 99 -0.16 -13.59 4.79
N GLU A 100 1.08 -13.85 5.25
CA GLU A 100 1.37 -14.54 6.51
C GLU A 100 0.82 -13.75 7.70
N ARG A 101 1.12 -12.44 7.79
CA ARG A 101 0.62 -11.56 8.86
C ARG A 101 -0.91 -11.56 8.96
N TYR A 102 -1.63 -11.40 7.83
CA TYR A 102 -3.09 -11.38 7.85
C TYR A 102 -3.71 -12.75 8.07
N THR A 103 -3.07 -13.83 7.60
CA THR A 103 -3.53 -15.20 7.88
C THR A 103 -3.47 -15.47 9.38
N GLU A 104 -2.34 -15.16 10.03
CA GLU A 104 -2.22 -15.28 11.48
C GLU A 104 -3.25 -14.44 12.23
N LEU A 105 -3.49 -13.20 11.78
CA LEU A 105 -4.47 -12.31 12.39
C LEU A 105 -5.89 -12.89 12.27
N ALA A 106 -6.28 -13.36 11.10
CA ALA A 106 -7.60 -13.96 10.85
C ALA A 106 -7.83 -15.19 11.73
N GLU A 107 -6.81 -16.06 11.86
CA GLU A 107 -6.86 -17.23 12.73
C GLU A 107 -7.00 -16.86 14.21
N LYS A 108 -6.18 -15.91 14.70
CA LYS A 108 -6.22 -15.41 16.09
C LYS A 108 -7.57 -14.77 16.44
N THR A 109 -8.15 -14.02 15.50
CA THR A 109 -9.39 -13.26 15.70
C THR A 109 -10.65 -14.03 15.33
N ARG A 110 -10.52 -15.25 14.80
CA ARG A 110 -11.63 -16.10 14.33
C ARG A 110 -12.49 -15.42 13.26
N ILE A 111 -11.90 -14.54 12.48
CA ILE A 111 -12.52 -14.00 11.26
C ILE A 111 -12.52 -15.16 10.26
N ARG A 112 -13.71 -15.52 9.77
CA ARG A 112 -13.86 -16.68 8.85
C ARG A 112 -13.03 -16.45 7.59
N LYS A 113 -12.41 -17.53 7.09
CA LYS A 113 -11.85 -17.60 5.73
C LYS A 113 -12.95 -17.40 4.69
#